data_AF-A0A2M9P3W3-F1
#
_entry.id   AF-A0A2M9P3W3-F1
#
_cell.length_a   1.000
_cell.length_b   1.000
_cell.length_c   1.000
_cell.angle_alpha   90.00
_cell.angle_beta   90.00
_cell.angle_gamma   90.00
#
_symmetry.space_group_name_H-M   'P 1'
#
loop_
_entity.id
_entity.type
_entity.pdbx_description
1 polymer ?
#
loop_
_entity_poly.entity_id
_entity_poly.type
_entity_poly.pdbx_seq_one_letter_code
_entity_poly.pdbx_strand_id
1 'polypeptide(L)' 'MSNLFEMLESKVMGHNLKIVFPEGSDERILGAAGRLAKAKLVTPVLIGDIELISDK' A
#
# COMPACT_ATOMS: atom_id res chain seq x y z
N MET A 1 9.20 -6.98 17.89
CA MET A 1 8.92 -6.77 16.45
C MET A 1 8.20 -5.45 16.19
N SER A 2 7.27 -5.01 17.04
CA SER A 2 6.50 -3.77 16.91
C SER A 2 7.38 -2.50 16.78
N ASN A 3 8.40 -2.39 17.63
CA ASN A 3 9.27 -1.19 17.68
C ASN A 3 10.07 -0.92 16.39
N LEU A 4 10.36 -1.95 15.58
CA LEU A 4 11.08 -1.77 14.31
C LEU A 4 10.18 -1.14 13.26
N PHE A 5 8.93 -1.62 13.14
CA PHE A 5 7.97 -1.11 12.17
C PHE A 5 7.55 0.32 12.51
N GLU A 6 7.31 0.64 13.78
CA GLU A 6 7.02 2.00 14.22
C GLU A 6 8.13 3.00 13.85
N MET A 7 9.39 2.60 13.99
CA MET A 7 10.53 3.43 13.59
C MET A 7 10.60 3.63 12.06
N LEU A 8 10.28 2.60 11.28
CA LEU A 8 10.25 2.70 9.80
C LEU A 8 9.08 3.57 9.33
N GLU A 9 7.89 3.38 9.90
CA GLU A 9 6.71 4.20 9.60
C GLU A 9 6.97 5.68 9.87
N SER A 10 7.61 5.99 11.02
CA SER A 10 8.01 7.35 11.37
C SER A 10 8.96 8.00 10.35
N LYS A 11 9.83 7.21 9.71
CA LYS A 11 10.75 7.72 8.68
C LYS A 11 10.08 7.93 7.33
N VAL A 12 9.04 7.16 7.04
CA VAL A 12 8.37 7.15 5.73
C VAL A 12 7.19 8.14 5.69
N MET A 13 6.54 8.41 6.83
CA MET A 13 5.47 9.40 6.92
C MET A 13 5.88 10.76 6.34
N GLY A 14 4.97 11.39 5.61
CA GLY A 14 5.15 12.74 5.06
C GLY A 14 6.02 12.82 3.80
N HIS A 15 6.65 11.72 3.37
CA HIS A 15 7.52 11.71 2.18
C HIS A 15 6.75 11.47 0.87
N ASN A 16 5.43 11.25 0.93
CA ASN A 16 4.57 11.00 -0.23
C ASN A 16 5.14 9.95 -1.21
N LEU A 17 5.77 8.91 -0.69
CA LEU A 17 6.40 7.87 -1.49
C LEU A 17 5.34 7.15 -2.33
N LYS A 18 5.64 6.93 -3.61
CA LYS A 18 4.80 6.14 -4.52
C LYS A 18 5.41 4.76 -4.70
N ILE A 19 4.64 3.72 -4.41
CA ILE A 19 5.11 2.32 -4.50
C ILE A 19 4.19 1.56 -5.45
N VAL A 20 4.77 0.93 -6.47
CA VAL A 20 4.04 0.11 -7.43
C VAL A 20 3.85 -1.30 -6.86
N PHE A 21 2.63 -1.81 -6.93
CA PHE A 21 2.26 -3.17 -6.59
C PHE A 21 1.72 -3.85 -7.86
N PRO A 22 2.58 -4.61 -8.57
CA PRO A 22 2.22 -5.26 -9.83
C PRO A 22 1.09 -6.29 -9.71
N GLU A 23 0.95 -6.92 -8.54
CA GLU A 23 -0.02 -7.99 -8.28
C GLU A 23 -1.38 -7.46 -7.83
N GLY A 24 -1.96 -6.52 -8.58
CA GLY A 24 -3.22 -5.86 -8.23
C GLY A 24 -4.43 -6.81 -8.11
N SER A 25 -4.36 -8.02 -8.66
CA SER A 25 -5.43 -9.03 -8.55
C SER A 25 -5.36 -9.87 -7.26
N ASP A 26 -4.26 -9.80 -6.50
CA ASP A 26 -4.09 -10.55 -5.25
C ASP A 26 -4.73 -9.79 -4.07
N GLU A 27 -5.68 -10.42 -3.39
CA GLU A 27 -6.43 -9.83 -2.27
C GLU A 27 -5.54 -9.41 -1.09
N ARG A 28 -4.42 -10.11 -0.88
CA ARG A 28 -3.48 -9.77 0.20
C ARG A 28 -2.76 -8.46 -0.12
N ILE A 29 -2.41 -8.26 -1.39
CA ILE A 29 -1.77 -7.05 -1.89
C ILE A 29 -2.75 -5.89 -1.88
N LEU A 30 -4.00 -6.09 -2.33
CA LEU A 30 -5.05 -5.08 -2.24
C LEU A 30 -5.30 -4.63 -0.80
N GLY A 31 -5.43 -5.57 0.13
CA GLY A 31 -5.59 -5.26 1.55
C GLY A 31 -4.39 -4.53 2.15
N ALA A 32 -3.16 -4.91 1.77
CA ALA A 32 -1.96 -4.23 2.22
C ALA A 32 -1.85 -2.80 1.66
N ALA A 33 -2.04 -2.62 0.35
CA ALA A 33 -2.06 -1.32 -0.32
C ALA A 33 -3.10 -0.39 0.31
N GLY A 34 -4.32 -0.89 0.54
CA GLY A 34 -5.38 -0.14 1.22
C GLY A 34 -5.01 0.31 2.64
N ARG A 35 -4.40 -0.59 3.44
CA ARG A 35 -3.92 -0.23 4.80
C ARG A 35 -2.84 0.85 4.75
N LEU A 36 -1.87 0.72 3.85
CA LEU A 36 -0.77 1.67 3.72
C LEU A 36 -1.24 3.05 3.24
N ALA A 37 -2.19 3.09 2.31
CA ALA A 37 -2.84 4.33 1.84
C ALA A 37 -3.64 4.99 2.97
N LYS A 38 -4.46 4.22 3.70
CA LYS A 38 -5.28 4.72 4.81
C LYS A 38 -4.41 5.29 5.95
N ALA A 39 -3.29 4.64 6.22
CA ALA A 39 -2.29 5.11 7.19
C ALA A 39 -1.46 6.31 6.68
N LYS A 40 -1.67 6.78 5.44
CA LYS A 40 -0.93 7.88 4.79
C LYS A 40 0.59 7.68 4.80
N LEU A 41 1.03 6.43 4.80
CA LEU A 41 2.45 6.08 4.79
C LEU A 41 3.01 6.19 3.38
N VAL A 42 2.29 5.64 2.39
CA VAL A 42 2.69 5.65 0.98
C VAL A 42 1.45 5.79 0.10
N THR A 43 1.66 6.21 -1.15
CA THR A 43 0.66 6.19 -2.22
C THR A 43 0.87 4.92 -3.05
N PRO A 44 0.08 3.86 -2.84
CA PRO A 44 0.18 2.66 -3.64
C PRO A 44 -0.30 2.91 -5.08
N VAL A 45 0.39 2.31 -6.04
CA VAL A 45 0.02 2.30 -7.46
C VAL A 45 -0.19 0.83 -7.86
N LEU A 46 -1.44 0.44 -8.04
CA LEU A 46 -1.80 -0.91 -8.42
C LEU A 46 -1.72 -1.06 -9.95
N ILE A 47 -1.23 -2.20 -10.42
CA ILE A 47 -1.25 -2.57 -11.84
C ILE A 47 -2.17 -3.77 -12.03
N GLY A 48 -3.03 -3.70 -13.04
CA GLY A 48 -3.92 -4.79 -13.43
C GLY A 48 -5.17 -4.27 -14.12
N ASP A 49 -6.14 -5.16 -14.32
CA ASP A 49 -7.43 -4.82 -14.90
C ASP A 49 -8.26 -4.01 -13.90
N ILE A 50 -8.68 -2.81 -14.30
CA ILE A 50 -9.42 -1.89 -13.44
C ILE A 50 -10.77 -2.48 -13.02
N GLU A 51 -11.41 -3.28 -13.89
CA GLU A 51 -12.73 -3.86 -13.58
C GLU A 51 -12.59 -4.95 -12.53
N LEU A 52 -11.60 -5.84 -12.66
CA LEU A 52 -11.36 -6.91 -11.68
C LEU A 52 -10.87 -6.38 -10.32
N ILE A 53 -10.20 -5.23 -10.32
CA ILE A 53 -9.63 -4.62 -9.12
C ILE A 53 -10.66 -3.75 -8.40
N SER A 54 -11.47 -2.98 -9.14
CA SER A 54 -12.41 -2.03 -8.55
C SER A 54 -13.69 -2.68 -8.02
N ASP A 55 -14.00 -3.91 -8.45
CA ASP A 55 -15.19 -4.65 -8.00
C ASP A 55 -14.94 -5.43 -6.68
N LYS A 56 -13.71 -5.37 -6.15
CA LYS A 56 -13.27 -5.99 -4.89
C LYS A 56 -13.05 -4.95 -3.79
#